data_AF-A0A7D9J4Z1-F1
#
_entry.id   AF-A0A7D9J4Z1-F1
#
_cell.length_a   1.000
_cell.length_b   1.000
_cell.length_c   1.000
_cell.angle_alpha   90.00
_cell.angle_beta   90.00
_cell.angle_gamma   90.00
#
_symmetry.space_group_name_H-M   'P 1'
#
loop_
_entity.id
_entity.type
_entity.pdbx_description
1 polymer ?
#
loop_
_entity_poly.entity_id
_entity_poly.type
_entity_poly.pdbx_seq_one_letter_code
_entity_poly.pdbx_strand_id
1 'polypeptide(L)'
;MDVVGLYPHIPHLEGLSSMRKSIEDFRKNCGMDKGEGLSVDDLIDLAKIILDNNYFEFGEKVFKQKLGTTIGTKFASAFANIFMAELENKMLAGYHLSPSVWFIFLDYIFFIWLHGKESPLEF
;
A
#
# COMPACT_ATOMS: atom_id res chain seq x y z
N MET A 1 13.53 -1.94 -10.22
CA MET A 1 12.18 -2.43 -10.57
C MET A 1 11.21 -1.29 -10.35
N ASP A 2 10.14 -1.22 -11.14
CA ASP A 2 9.13 -0.16 -11.08
C ASP A 2 7.73 -0.79 -10.99
N VAL A 3 6.90 -0.30 -10.08
CA VAL A 3 5.52 -0.77 -9.91
C VAL A 3 4.62 -0.05 -10.90
N VAL A 4 4.09 -0.80 -11.86
CA VAL A 4 3.26 -0.23 -12.93
C VAL A 4 1.94 0.30 -12.37
N GLY A 5 1.79 1.62 -12.39
CA GLY A 5 0.53 2.28 -12.08
C GLY A 5 0.02 2.01 -10.67
N LEU A 6 0.87 2.17 -9.65
CA LEU A 6 0.55 1.90 -8.24
C LEU A 6 -0.81 2.46 -7.82
N TYR A 7 -0.96 3.79 -7.82
CA TYR A 7 -2.16 4.46 -7.31
C TYR A 7 -3.49 3.96 -7.92
N PRO A 8 -3.64 3.82 -9.24
CA PRO A 8 -4.89 3.33 -9.83
C PRO A 8 -5.12 1.82 -9.70
N HIS A 9 -4.13 1.03 -9.26
CA HIS A 9 -4.24 -0.44 -9.25
C HIS A 9 -4.31 -1.09 -7.86
N ILE A 10 -4.21 -0.33 -6.76
CA ILE A 10 -4.33 -0.92 -5.40
C ILE A 10 -5.72 -1.56 -5.22
N PRO A 11 -5.82 -2.88 -4.97
CA PRO A 11 -7.09 -3.52 -4.64
C PRO A 11 -7.61 -2.97 -3.31
N HIS A 12 -8.86 -2.47 -3.28
CA HIS A 12 -9.40 -1.83 -2.08
C HIS A 12 -9.40 -2.76 -0.86
N LEU A 13 -9.79 -4.03 -1.04
CA LEU A 13 -9.81 -5.01 0.06
C LEU A 13 -8.41 -5.24 0.63
N GLU A 14 -7.41 -5.44 -0.23
CA GLU A 14 -6.03 -5.66 0.21
C GLU A 14 -5.41 -4.41 0.81
N GLY A 15 -5.66 -3.24 0.23
CA GLY A 15 -5.20 -1.96 0.76
C GLY A 15 -5.80 -1.64 2.13
N LEU A 16 -7.11 -1.86 2.32
CA LEU A 16 -7.77 -1.67 3.62
C LEU A 16 -7.28 -2.70 4.66
N SER A 17 -7.05 -3.95 4.26
CA SER A 17 -6.45 -4.96 5.13
C SER A 17 -5.03 -4.58 5.57
N SER A 18 -4.22 -4.08 4.64
CA SER A 18 -2.86 -3.58 4.91
C SER A 18 -2.88 -2.37 5.85
N MET A 19 -3.81 -1.45 5.63
CA MET A 19 -4.03 -0.28 6.50
C MET A 19 -4.43 -0.70 7.92
N ARG A 20 -5.36 -1.65 8.05
CA ARG A 20 -5.78 -2.16 9.36
C ARG A 20 -4.60 -2.73 10.14
N LYS A 21 -3.85 -3.64 9.51
CA LYS A 21 -2.66 -4.27 10.10
C LYS A 21 -1.64 -3.22 10.55
N SER A 22 -1.33 -2.26 9.68
CA SER A 22 -0.36 -1.19 9.98
C SER A 22 -0.79 -0.32 11.17
N ILE A 23 -2.07 0.03 11.29
CA ILE A 23 -2.59 0.81 12.43
C ILE A 23 -2.56 -0.02 13.72
N GLU A 24 -2.94 -1.29 13.67
CA GLU A 24 -2.93 -2.20 14.82
C GLU A 24 -1.49 -2.39 15.33
N ASP A 25 -0.53 -2.63 14.44
CA ASP A 25 0.88 -2.76 14.77
C ASP A 25 1.44 -1.46 15.37
N PHE A 26 1.10 -0.31 14.77
CA PHE A 26 1.51 1.00 15.30
C PHE A 26 1.01 1.22 16.73
N ARG A 27 -0.29 0.99 16.99
CA ARG A 27 -0.88 1.17 18.32
C ARG A 27 -0.24 0.24 19.35
N LYS A 28 -0.04 -1.03 18.99
CA LYS A 28 0.64 -2.02 19.84
C LYS A 28 2.05 -1.56 20.20
N ASN A 29 2.81 -1.06 19.23
CA ASN A 29 4.19 -0.62 19.44
C ASN A 29 4.28 0.68 20.25
N CYS A 30 3.28 1.55 20.17
CA CYS A 30 3.20 2.78 20.95
C CYS A 30 2.56 2.59 22.34
N GLY A 31 2.08 1.39 22.67
CA GLY A 31 1.39 1.14 23.94
C GLY A 31 0.06 1.89 24.09
N MET A 32 -0.60 2.22 22.97
CA MET A 32 -1.88 2.92 22.99
C MET A 32 -3.00 1.97 23.41
N ASP A 33 -3.82 2.41 24.36
CA ASP A 33 -5.00 1.66 24.79
C ASP A 33 -6.12 1.71 23.74
N LYS A 34 -6.98 0.68 23.71
CA LYS A 34 -8.09 0.58 22.74
C LYS A 34 -9.08 1.76 22.77
N GLY A 35 -9.08 2.55 23.85
CA GLY A 35 -9.97 3.70 24.04
C GLY A 35 -9.38 5.06 23.65
N GLU A 36 -8.12 5.14 23.23
CA GLU A 36 -7.50 6.42 22.84
C GLU A 36 -7.77 6.76 21.37
N GLY A 37 -8.59 7.79 21.14
CA GLY A 37 -8.90 8.31 19.80
C GLY A 37 -9.96 7.49 19.05
N LEU A 38 -9.99 7.62 17.72
CA LEU A 38 -10.86 6.83 16.85
C LEU A 38 -10.53 5.34 16.95
N SER A 39 -11.50 4.44 16.84
CA SER A 39 -11.20 3.02 16.75
C SER A 39 -10.52 2.67 15.41
N VAL A 40 -9.90 1.49 15.32
CA VAL A 40 -9.35 1.02 14.04
C VAL A 40 -10.47 0.86 13.02
N ASP A 41 -11.65 0.39 13.45
CA ASP A 41 -12.82 0.23 12.59
C ASP A 41 -13.29 1.58 12.01
N ASP A 42 -13.36 2.63 12.83
CA ASP A 42 -13.71 3.98 12.37
C ASP A 42 -12.74 4.49 11.29
N LEU A 43 -11.43 4.27 11.48
CA LEU A 43 -10.41 4.68 10.51
C LEU A 43 -10.53 3.91 9.19
N ILE A 44 -10.87 2.62 9.26
CA ILE A 44 -11.08 1.79 8.07
C ILE A 44 -12.37 2.18 7.36
N ASP A 45 -13.44 2.49 8.08
CA ASP A 45 -14.70 2.96 7.50
C ASP A 45 -14.53 4.33 6.81
N LEU A 46 -13.78 5.24 7.42
CA LEU A 46 -13.42 6.52 6.79
C LEU A 46 -12.59 6.30 5.52
N ALA A 47 -11.59 5.44 5.56
CA ALA A 47 -10.79 5.09 4.38
C ALA A 47 -11.67 4.48 3.27
N LYS A 48 -12.59 3.60 3.64
CA LYS A 48 -13.53 2.98 2.70
C LYS A 48 -14.44 4.02 2.05
N ILE A 49 -14.95 4.99 2.81
CA ILE A 49 -15.73 6.11 2.25
C ILE A 49 -14.93 6.87 1.20
N ILE A 50 -13.65 7.15 1.45
CA ILE A 50 -12.78 7.83 0.48
C ILE A 50 -12.63 6.99 -0.79
N LEU A 51 -12.29 5.70 -0.64
CA LEU A 51 -12.06 4.78 -1.76
C LEU A 51 -13.32 4.55 -2.59
N ASP A 52 -14.48 4.39 -1.93
CA ASP A 52 -15.78 4.17 -2.56
C ASP A 52 -16.36 5.44 -3.19
N ASN A 53 -15.79 6.62 -2.92
CA ASN A 53 -16.26 7.90 -3.47
C ASN A 53 -15.15 8.65 -4.22
N ASN A 54 -14.25 7.89 -4.86
CA ASN A 54 -13.25 8.44 -5.77
C ASN A 54 -13.88 8.73 -7.14
N TYR A 55 -14.10 10.01 -7.43
CA TYR A 55 -14.59 10.49 -8.72
C TYR A 55 -13.54 11.38 -9.39
N PHE A 56 -13.45 11.30 -10.70
CA PHE A 56 -12.61 12.20 -11.52
C PHE A 56 -13.34 12.60 -12.80
N GLU A 57 -12.94 13.75 -13.35
CA GLU A 57 -13.48 14.28 -14.59
C GLU A 57 -12.54 13.98 -15.75
N PHE A 58 -13.11 13.61 -16.89
CA PHE A 58 -12.38 13.48 -18.14
C PHE A 58 -13.25 13.98 -19.29
N GLY A 59 -12.87 15.13 -19.86
CA GLY A 59 -13.73 15.90 -20.77
C GLY A 59 -14.94 16.42 -20.02
N GLU A 60 -16.14 16.22 -20.59
CA GLU A 60 -17.43 16.65 -19.99
C GLU A 60 -18.11 15.53 -19.18
N LYS A 61 -17.37 14.48 -18.82
CA LYS A 61 -17.91 13.30 -18.14
C LYS A 61 -17.24 13.09 -16.78
N VAL A 62 -18.07 12.71 -15.80
CA VAL A 62 -17.64 12.29 -14.46
C VAL A 62 -17.58 10.78 -14.40
N PHE A 63 -16.47 10.25 -13.90
CA PHE A 63 -16.23 8.81 -13.74
C PHE A 63 -16.00 8.47 -12.28
N LYS A 64 -16.47 7.29 -11.87
CA LYS A 64 -16.17 6.70 -10.56
C LYS A 64 -15.05 5.68 -10.72
N GLN A 65 -13.95 5.89 -10.01
CA GLN A 65 -12.85 4.94 -9.94
C GLN A 65 -13.24 3.75 -9.06
N LYS A 66 -13.10 2.52 -9.58
CA LYS A 66 -13.49 1.27 -8.90
C LYS A 66 -12.31 0.52 -8.27
N LEU A 67 -11.09 0.92 -8.59
CA LEU A 67 -9.85 0.29 -8.18
C LEU A 67 -8.82 1.37 -7.86
N GLY A 68 -7.98 1.16 -6.85
CA GLY A 68 -6.96 2.13 -6.47
C GLY A 68 -7.51 3.36 -5.78
N THR A 69 -6.70 4.41 -5.72
CA THR A 69 -7.01 5.68 -5.07
C THR A 69 -6.77 6.85 -6.02
N THR A 70 -7.49 7.95 -5.82
CA THR A 70 -7.34 9.16 -6.64
C THR A 70 -5.99 9.81 -6.39
N ILE A 71 -5.17 9.92 -7.44
CA ILE A 71 -3.86 10.58 -7.41
C ILE A 71 -4.04 12.05 -7.01
N GLY A 72 -3.16 12.53 -6.12
CA GLY A 72 -3.15 13.93 -5.66
C GLY A 72 -4.01 14.21 -4.42
N THR A 73 -4.76 13.23 -3.92
CA THR A 73 -5.44 13.38 -2.62
C THR A 73 -4.46 13.23 -1.46
N LYS A 74 -4.74 13.89 -0.32
CA LYS A 74 -3.92 13.74 0.91
C LYS A 74 -3.85 12.30 1.42
N PHE A 75 -4.93 11.54 1.19
CA PHE A 75 -5.03 10.14 1.60
C PHE A 75 -4.18 9.21 0.73
N ALA A 76 -4.10 9.48 -0.58
CA ALA A 76 -3.49 8.57 -1.55
C ALA A 76 -2.05 8.18 -1.22
N SER A 77 -1.19 9.14 -0.87
CA SER A 77 0.23 8.87 -0.64
C SER A 77 0.46 7.94 0.56
N ALA A 78 -0.19 8.25 1.70
CA ALA A 78 -0.08 7.41 2.90
C ALA A 78 -0.65 6.00 2.64
N PHE A 79 -1.80 5.92 1.98
CA PHE A 79 -2.45 4.65 1.66
C PHE A 79 -1.58 3.78 0.73
N ALA A 80 -0.98 4.37 -0.31
CA ALA A 80 -0.11 3.66 -1.24
C ALA A 80 1.17 3.15 -0.55
N ASN A 81 1.78 3.96 0.32
CA ASN A 81 2.97 3.55 1.07
C ASN A 81 2.68 2.39 2.03
N ILE A 82 1.53 2.42 2.71
CA ILE A 82 1.13 1.31 3.60
C ILE A 82 0.92 0.02 2.80
N PHE A 83 0.24 0.10 1.66
CA PHE A 83 0.08 -1.05 0.78
C PHE A 83 1.43 -1.58 0.27
N MET A 84 2.34 -0.70 -0.15
CA MET A 84 3.67 -1.08 -0.61
C MET A 84 4.52 -1.75 0.47
N ALA A 85 4.44 -1.28 1.72
CA ALA A 85 5.12 -1.92 2.84
C ALA A 85 4.61 -3.35 3.10
N GLU A 86 3.29 -3.57 3.01
CA GLU A 86 2.74 -4.92 3.15
C GLU A 86 3.09 -5.82 1.96
N LEU A 87 3.08 -5.27 0.74
CA LEU A 87 3.50 -5.97 -0.46
C LEU A 87 4.97 -6.39 -0.39
N GLU A 88 5.86 -5.48 0.03
CA GLU A 88 7.28 -5.74 0.28
C GLU A 88 7.46 -6.89 1.27
N ASN A 89 6.80 -6.84 2.43
CA ASN A 89 6.89 -7.89 3.44
C ASN A 89 6.47 -9.25 2.89
N LYS A 90 5.39 -9.30 2.09
CA LYS A 90 4.92 -10.54 1.45
C LYS A 90 5.91 -11.05 0.41
N MET A 91 6.47 -10.17 -0.42
CA MET A 91 7.50 -10.57 -1.41
C MET A 91 8.72 -11.13 -0.69
N LEU A 92 9.31 -10.39 0.25
CA LEU A 92 10.55 -10.79 0.91
C LEU A 92 10.39 -12.04 1.79
N ALA A 93 9.21 -12.29 2.35
CA ALA A 93 8.92 -13.52 3.11
C ALA A 93 8.75 -14.76 2.21
N GLY A 94 8.41 -14.58 0.92
CA GLY A 94 8.11 -15.66 -0.01
C GLY A 94 9.33 -16.37 -0.60
N TYR A 95 10.52 -15.80 -0.48
CA TYR A 95 11.73 -16.30 -1.15
C TYR A 95 12.80 -16.76 -0.17
N HIS A 96 13.48 -17.87 -0.51
CA HIS A 96 14.61 -18.38 0.27
C HIS A 96 15.85 -17.48 0.18
N LEU A 97 16.00 -16.78 -0.93
CA LEU A 97 17.08 -15.84 -1.19
C LEU A 97 16.51 -14.43 -1.15
N SER A 98 17.18 -13.53 -0.44
CA SER A 98 16.80 -12.13 -0.36
C SER A 98 17.86 -11.21 -0.99
N PRO A 99 17.45 -10.06 -1.52
CA PRO A 99 18.38 -9.04 -2.01
C PRO A 99 19.31 -8.57 -0.89
N SER A 100 20.58 -8.32 -1.21
CA SER A 100 21.56 -7.83 -0.25
C SER A 100 21.33 -6.37 0.13
N VAL A 101 20.71 -5.60 -0.77
CA VAL A 101 20.23 -4.25 -0.54
C VAL A 101 18.82 -4.17 -1.10
N TRP A 102 17.92 -3.50 -0.39
CA TRP A 102 16.55 -3.27 -0.81
C TRP A 102 16.05 -1.91 -0.31
N PHE A 103 15.67 -1.04 -1.24
CA PHE A 103 15.12 0.28 -0.96
C PHE A 103 13.86 0.50 -1.79
N ILE A 104 12.83 1.04 -1.16
CA ILE A 104 11.59 1.45 -1.81
C ILE A 104 11.43 2.96 -1.68
N PHE A 105 11.13 3.63 -2.79
CA PHE A 105 10.69 5.01 -2.83
C PHE A 105 9.41 5.10 -3.68
N LEU A 106 8.27 5.21 -3.00
CA LEU A 106 6.93 5.15 -3.63
C LEU A 106 6.77 3.85 -4.44
N ASP A 107 6.73 3.96 -5.76
CA ASP A 107 6.63 2.89 -6.76
C ASP A 107 7.98 2.36 -7.26
N TYR A 108 9.08 3.03 -6.94
CA TYR A 108 10.43 2.62 -7.36
C TYR A 108 11.11 1.72 -6.34
N ILE A 109 11.61 0.59 -6.82
CA ILE A 109 12.35 -0.38 -6.01
C ILE A 109 13.77 -0.49 -6.55
N PHE A 110 14.73 -0.18 -5.69
CA PHE A 110 16.16 -0.38 -5.94
C PHE A 110 16.65 -1.57 -5.11
N PHE A 111 17.35 -2.50 -5.74
CA PHE A 111 17.92 -3.64 -5.02
C PHE A 111 19.23 -4.13 -5.64
N ILE A 112 20.06 -4.77 -4.80
CA ILE A 112 21.30 -5.44 -5.22
C ILE A 112 21.14 -6.94 -4.99
N TRP A 113 21.34 -7.71 -6.07
CA TRP A 113 21.23 -9.17 -6.05
C TRP A 113 22.61 -9.82 -6.23
N LEU A 114 23.03 -10.63 -5.26
CA LEU A 114 24.36 -11.29 -5.27
C LEU A 114 24.29 -12.79 -5.54
N HIS A 115 23.10 -13.36 -5.72
CA HIS A 115 22.91 -14.82 -5.84
C HIS A 115 22.91 -15.33 -7.29
N GLY A 116 23.62 -14.65 -8.20
CA GLY A 116 23.69 -15.00 -9.63
C GLY A 116 22.56 -14.42 -10.50
N LYS A 117 22.74 -14.46 -11.83
CA LYS A 117 21.87 -13.74 -12.80
C LYS A 117 20.53 -14.40 -13.11
N GLU A 118 20.35 -15.70 -12.83
CA GLU A 118 19.15 -16.45 -13.23
C GLU A 118 17.99 -16.30 -12.23
N SER A 119 18.31 -16.09 -10.95
CA SER A 119 17.33 -16.02 -9.87
C SER A 119 16.42 -14.76 -9.79
N PRO A 120 16.82 -13.55 -10.23
CA PRO A 120 15.97 -12.36 -10.09
C PRO A 120 14.77 -12.31 -11.05
N LEU A 121 14.74 -13.14 -12.10
CA LEU A 121 13.61 -13.19 -13.05
C LEU A 121 12.44 -14.04 -12.52
N GLU A 122 12.68 -14.83 -11.47
CA GLU A 122 11.66 -15.59 -10.74
C GLU A 122 11.11 -14.82 -9.52
N PHE A 123 11.64 -13.62 -9.26
CA PHE A 123 11.27 -12.76 -8.14
C PHE A 123 10.10 -11.84 -8.48
#